data_AF-A0A948DMA2-F1
#
_entry.id   AF-A0A948DMA2-F1
#
_cell.length_a   1.000
_cell.length_b   1.000
_cell.length_c   1.000
_cell.angle_alpha   90.00
_cell.angle_beta   90.00
_cell.angle_gamma   90.00
#
_symmetry.space_group_name_H-M   'P 1'
#
loop_
_entity.id
_entity.type
_entity.pdbx_description
1 polymer ?
#
loop_
_entity_poly.entity_id
_entity_poly.type
_entity_poly.pdbx_seq_one_letter_code
_entity_poly.pdbx_strand_id
1 'polypeptide(L)'
;MEKKIRSSAELFAGITGAYPRSMFKSVGYHRDELKKPVIGVVSSWSEMHPGSYCNKELAQFVKAGIWSAGGTPVEFHTIAVCDAVAQG
;
A
#
# COMPACT_ATOMS: atom_id res chain seq x y z
N MET A 1 2.25 5.59 25.94
CA MET A 1 2.17 4.37 25.11
C MET A 1 3.08 4.56 23.91
N GLU A 2 4.26 3.93 23.92
CA GLU A 2 5.11 3.92 22.71
C GLU A 2 4.35 3.19 21.60
N LYS A 3 3.95 3.92 20.56
CA LYS A 3 3.34 3.33 19.37
C LYS A 3 4.43 2.56 18.64
N LYS A 4 4.59 1.28 18.98
CA LYS A 4 5.50 0.36 18.31
C LYS A 4 5.05 0.25 16.85
N ILE A 5 5.75 0.93 15.95
CA ILE A 5 5.61 0.70 14.51
C ILE A 5 5.97 -0.77 14.31
N ARG A 6 4.99 -1.59 13.92
CA ARG A 6 5.22 -3.02 13.71
C ARG A 6 6.18 -3.17 12.54
N SER A 7 7.27 -3.90 12.77
CA SER A 7 8.26 -4.15 11.73
C SER A 7 7.67 -5.12 10.71
N SER A 8 7.82 -4.82 9.42
CA SER A 8 7.47 -5.75 8.34
C SER A 8 8.23 -7.09 8.47
N ALA A 9 9.34 -7.11 9.20
CA ALA A 9 10.06 -8.34 9.52
C ALA A 9 9.22 -9.37 10.30
N GLU A 10 8.22 -8.95 11.09
CA GLU A 10 7.32 -9.90 11.79
C GLU A 10 6.52 -10.76 10.79
N LEU A 11 6.22 -10.21 9.61
CA LEU A 11 5.50 -10.90 8.54
C LEU A 11 6.44 -11.68 7.61
N PHE A 12 7.62 -11.13 7.34
CA PHE A 12 8.52 -11.64 6.29
C PHE A 12 9.80 -12.28 6.79
N ALA A 13 10.10 -12.37 8.08
CA ALA A 13 11.33 -13.00 8.57
C ALA A 13 11.13 -14.50 8.89
N GLY A 14 12.24 -15.22 9.00
CA GLY A 14 12.25 -16.62 9.45
C GLY A 14 11.50 -17.60 8.54
N ILE A 15 11.30 -18.81 9.05
CA ILE A 15 10.59 -19.87 8.32
C ILE A 15 9.07 -19.59 8.24
N THR A 16 8.50 -18.97 9.27
CA THR A 16 7.08 -18.60 9.34
C THR A 16 6.69 -17.56 8.28
N GLY A 17 7.61 -16.65 7.92
CA GLY A 17 7.39 -15.70 6.83
C GLY A 17 7.54 -16.27 5.41
N ALA A 18 7.80 -17.58 5.24
CA ALA A 18 8.04 -18.16 3.91
C ALA A 18 6.84 -18.02 2.97
N TYR A 19 5.63 -18.29 3.47
CA TYR A 19 4.41 -18.21 2.68
C TYR A 19 4.03 -16.75 2.31
N PRO A 20 3.99 -15.78 3.24
CA PRO A 20 3.79 -14.37 2.86
C PRO A 20 4.83 -13.89 1.84
N ARG A 21 6.10 -14.24 2.01
CA ARG A 21 7.15 -13.88 1.03
C ARG A 21 6.87 -14.47 -0.36
N SER A 22 6.38 -15.70 -0.47
CA SER A 22 6.08 -16.28 -1.79
C SER A 22 4.92 -15.57 -2.49
N MET A 23 3.89 -15.18 -1.73
CA MET A 23 2.74 -14.43 -2.27
C MET A 23 3.13 -13.03 -2.74
N PHE A 24 4.01 -12.34 -2.01
CA PHE A 24 4.51 -11.04 -2.46
C PHE A 24 5.43 -11.20 -3.69
N LYS A 25 6.27 -12.24 -3.72
CA LYS A 25 7.09 -12.52 -4.91
C LYS A 25 6.27 -12.81 -6.16
N SER A 26 5.10 -13.46 -6.04
CA SER A 26 4.26 -13.77 -7.20
C SER A 26 3.65 -12.53 -7.86
N VAL A 27 3.57 -11.40 -7.16
CA VAL A 27 3.11 -10.11 -7.71
C VAL A 27 4.26 -9.16 -8.07
N GLY A 28 5.51 -9.64 -8.03
CA GLY A 28 6.68 -8.93 -8.56
C GLY A 28 7.67 -8.39 -7.53
N TYR A 29 7.43 -8.55 -6.22
CA TYR A 29 8.38 -8.05 -5.21
C TYR A 29 9.64 -8.92 -5.13
N HIS A 30 10.81 -8.27 -5.05
CA HIS A 30 12.09 -8.94 -4.89
C HIS A 30 12.43 -9.22 -3.41
N ARG A 31 13.34 -10.16 -3.17
CA ARG A 31 13.77 -10.54 -1.81
C ARG A 31 14.27 -9.35 -0.99
N ASP A 32 15.00 -8.42 -1.62
CA ASP A 32 15.61 -7.29 -0.93
C ASP A 32 14.62 -6.16 -0.64
N GLU A 33 13.55 -6.06 -1.43
CA GLU A 33 12.46 -5.14 -1.18
C GLU A 33 11.65 -5.57 0.05
N LEU A 34 11.42 -6.86 0.23
CA LEU A 34 10.70 -7.40 1.39
C LEU A 34 11.49 -7.33 2.70
N LYS A 35 12.77 -6.91 2.67
CA LYS A 35 13.56 -6.58 3.86
C LYS A 35 13.40 -5.12 4.29
N LYS A 36 12.90 -4.25 3.41
CA LYS A 36 12.68 -2.82 3.67
C LYS A 36 11.36 -2.61 4.44
N PRO A 37 11.15 -1.42 5.04
CA PRO A 37 9.85 -1.05 5.59
C PRO A 37 8.77 -1.13 4.51
N VAL A 38 7.72 -1.90 4.77
CA VAL A 38 6.57 -2.03 3.86
C VAL A 38 5.53 -0.98 4.21
N ILE A 39 5.16 -0.15 3.23
CA ILE A 39 4.27 1.00 3.41
C ILE A 39 2.99 0.76 2.61
N GLY A 40 1.86 0.66 3.32
CA GLY A 40 0.54 0.59 2.68
C GLY A 40 0.16 1.94 2.08
N VAL A 41 -0.13 1.97 0.78
CA VAL A 41 -0.68 3.13 0.07
C VAL A 41 -2.16 2.87 -0.13
N VAL A 42 -3.00 3.49 0.71
CA VAL A 42 -4.45 3.28 0.70
C VAL A 42 -5.10 4.38 -0.14
N SER A 43 -5.75 4.00 -1.24
CA SER A 43 -6.43 4.93 -2.13
C SER A 43 -7.94 4.65 -2.19
N SER A 44 -8.74 5.68 -1.99
CA SER A 44 -10.19 5.64 -2.21
C SER A 44 -10.59 6.07 -3.63
N TRP A 45 -9.68 5.88 -4.59
CA TRP A 45 -9.97 6.16 -6.00
C TRP A 45 -11.23 5.46 -6.47
N SER A 46 -12.10 6.21 -7.14
CA SER A 46 -13.34 5.73 -7.72
C SER A 46 -13.66 6.51 -8.99
N GLU A 47 -14.24 5.84 -9.98
CA GLU A 47 -14.80 6.47 -11.18
C GLU A 47 -16.20 7.05 -10.91
N MET A 48 -16.79 6.76 -9.75
CA MET A 48 -18.13 7.20 -9.37
C MET A 48 -18.22 8.72 -9.16
N HIS A 49 -17.11 9.40 -8.85
CA HIS A 49 -17.14 10.83 -8.54
C HIS A 49 -15.80 11.54 -8.75
N PRO A 50 -15.80 12.87 -8.98
CA PRO A 50 -14.58 13.62 -9.25
C PRO A 50 -13.66 13.75 -8.02
N GLY A 51 -14.23 13.74 -6.80
CA GLY A 51 -13.48 14.02 -5.57
C GLY A 51 -12.28 13.11 -5.26
N SER A 52 -12.28 11.86 -5.74
CA SER A 52 -11.14 10.94 -5.57
C SER A 52 -10.55 10.46 -6.90
N TYR A 53 -11.00 11.00 -8.04
CA TYR A 53 -10.60 10.53 -9.36
C TYR A 53 -9.09 10.68 -9.61
N CYS A 54 -8.49 11.78 -9.16
CA CYS A 54 -7.05 12.01 -9.28
C CYS A 54 -6.19 11.09 -8.39
N ASN A 55 -6.79 10.40 -7.41
CA ASN A 55 -6.04 9.57 -6.46
C ASN A 55 -5.36 8.37 -7.14
N LYS A 56 -5.81 7.94 -8.33
CA LYS A 56 -5.15 6.88 -9.11
C LYS A 56 -3.75 7.27 -9.54
N GLU A 57 -3.58 8.50 -10.04
CA GLU A 57 -2.28 9.02 -10.45
C GLU A 57 -1.45 9.42 -9.24
N LEU A 58 -2.07 10.08 -8.25
CA LEU A 58 -1.40 10.46 -7.01
C LEU A 58 -0.79 9.26 -6.28
N ALA A 59 -1.48 8.11 -6.26
CA ALA A 59 -0.95 6.90 -5.68
C ALA A 59 0.35 6.44 -6.35
N GLN A 60 0.51 6.64 -7.67
CA GLN A 60 1.76 6.30 -8.36
C GLN A 60 2.91 7.22 -7.96
N PHE A 61 2.66 8.53 -7.80
CA PHE A 61 3.67 9.47 -7.30
C PHE A 61 4.08 9.14 -5.85
N VAL A 62 3.11 8.79 -4.99
CA VAL A 62 3.40 8.37 -3.61
C VAL A 62 4.25 7.10 -3.59
N LYS A 63 3.91 6.09 -4.40
CA LYS A 63 4.70 4.86 -4.55
C LYS A 63 6.13 5.16 -5.00
N ALA A 64 6.31 6.03 -5.99
CA ALA A 64 7.63 6.45 -6.47
C ALA A 64 8.46 7.13 -5.36
N GLY A 65 7.82 7.96 -4.53
CA GLY A 65 8.45 8.58 -3.36
C GLY A 65 8.91 7.55 -2.32
N ILE A 66 8.06 6.56 -2.02
CA ILE A 66 8.39 5.48 -1.07
C ILE A 66 9.56 4.65 -1.58
N TRP A 67 9.57 4.29 -2.87
CA TRP A 67 10.69 3.58 -3.49
C TRP A 67 11.99 4.38 -3.38
N SER A 68 11.95 5.68 -3.72
CA SER A 68 13.10 6.58 -3.66
C SER A 68 13.65 6.75 -2.23
N ALA A 69 12.77 6.70 -1.22
CA ALA A 69 13.13 6.77 0.19
C ALA A 69 13.62 5.42 0.77
N GLY A 70 13.71 4.36 -0.04
CA GLY A 70 14.17 3.04 0.42
C GLY A 70 13.11 2.22 1.15
N GLY A 71 11.82 2.54 0.99
CA GLY A 71 10.70 1.71 1.41
C GLY A 71 10.18 0.80 0.29
N THR A 72 9.20 -0.05 0.63
CA THR A 72 8.49 -0.92 -0.30
C THR A 72 7.00 -0.59 -0.25
N PRO A 73 6.45 0.11 -1.25
CA PRO A 73 5.04 0.48 -1.26
C PRO A 73 4.16 -0.69 -1.68
N VAL A 74 2.99 -0.81 -1.04
CA VAL A 74 1.94 -1.78 -1.38
C VAL A 74 0.63 -1.03 -1.48
N GLU A 75 0.09 -0.93 -2.69
CA GLU A 75 -1.16 -0.22 -2.96
C GLU A 75 -2.36 -1.14 -2.77
N PHE A 76 -3.39 -0.65 -2.07
CA PHE A 76 -4.70 -1.29 -2.02
C PHE A 76 -5.79 -0.21 -1.88
N HIS A 77 -7.04 -0.60 -2.15
CA HIS A 77 -8.14 0.33 -2.24
C HIS A 77 -9.14 0.20 -1.09
N THR A 78 -9.81 1.31 -0.80
CA THR A 78 -11.00 1.37 0.06
C THR A 78 -12.15 2.04 -0.68
N ILE A 79 -13.37 1.91 -0.16
CA ILE A 79 -14.56 2.51 -0.78
C ILE A 79 -14.59 4.03 -0.62
N ALA A 80 -15.23 4.69 -1.58
CA ALA A 80 -15.67 6.08 -1.46
C ALA A 80 -17.02 6.27 -2.14
N VAL A 81 -17.78 7.21 -1.58
CA VAL A 81 -19.05 7.72 -2.11
C VAL A 81 -18.93 9.23 -2.25
N CYS A 82 -19.86 9.83 -2.98
CA CYS A 82 -19.88 11.27 -3.18
C CYS A 82 -21.13 11.89 -2.59
N ASP A 83 -20.95 12.79 -1.62
CA ASP A 83 -22.04 13.51 -0.99
C ASP A 83 -22.86 14.31 -2.02
N ALA A 84 -22.21 14.90 -3.03
CA ALA A 84 -22.89 15.63 -4.10
C ALA A 84 -23.75 14.73 -5.01
N VAL A 85 -23.46 13.43 -5.07
CA VAL A 85 -24.27 12.43 -5.79
C VAL A 85 -25.35 11.85 -4.87
N ALA A 86 -25.04 11.67 -3.59
CA ALA A 86 -25.90 11.03 -2.61
C ALA A 86 -26.92 11.99 -1.95
N GLN A 87 -26.77 13.31 -2.12
CA GLN A 87 -27.71 14.28 -1.58
C GLN A 87 -29.10 14.16 -2.24
N GLY A 88 -30.14 13.96 -1.41
CA GLY A 88 -31.54 13.86 -1.82
C GLY A 88 -32.19 12.58 -1.30
#